data_AF-A0A1Q5QWC0-F1
#
_entry.id   AF-A0A1Q5QWC0-F1
#
_cell.length_a   1.000
_cell.length_b   1.000
_cell.length_c   1.000
_cell.angle_alpha   90.00
_cell.angle_beta   90.00
_cell.angle_gamma   90.00
#
_symmetry.space_group_name_H-M   'P 1'
#
loop_
_entity.id
_entity.type
_entity.pdbx_description
1 polymer ?
#
loop_
_entity_poly.entity_id
_entity_poly.type
_entity_poly.pdbx_seq_one_letter_code
_entity_poly.pdbx_strand_id
1 'polypeptide(L)'
;MVDITAGQGTAGKSGLPSLGEIGDILKRGDIALAVGVLTILVVLILPLPSIVLDLFLAVSITVSILILMTSLFIQAPLEFSSFPTILLISTMLRLSLNMASTRLILSHGHEGTAAAGHVIEAFGNFVMGGNFVIGIIVFAILVIVNFVVITKGSGRIAEVAARFQLDSMPGKQMAIDADLSAGLIDEKAAKERRKALEDESGFFGAMDGASKFVRGDAIAGLLIVGINIVGGIIIGVAQQGLSFSEAARSYTVLTVGDGLVTQVPALIVSTAAGLLVSKAGITGAADKALMRQLSGYPQALGMSAGVMLVLALLPGIPTLPFLALGSGAAALAWNARKKKRVANAAEA
;
A
#
# COMPACT_ATOMS: atom_id res chain seq x y z
N MET A 1 -17.69 -73.08 4.72
CA MET A 1 -16.69 -73.04 3.63
C MET A 1 -16.71 -71.62 3.12
N VAL A 2 -15.94 -70.70 3.71
CA VAL A 2 -14.50 -70.46 3.44
C VAL A 2 -14.35 -70.23 1.93
N ASP A 3 -14.15 -68.99 1.46
CA ASP A 3 -12.86 -68.34 1.59
C ASP A 3 -12.89 -66.82 1.85
N ILE A 4 -11.99 -66.45 2.76
CA ILE A 4 -11.56 -65.10 3.10
C ILE A 4 -10.13 -65.01 2.56
N THR A 5 -9.89 -64.17 1.55
CA THR A 5 -8.54 -63.76 1.14
C THR A 5 -8.59 -62.26 0.83
N ALA A 6 -8.31 -61.41 1.82
CA ALA A 6 -6.96 -60.91 2.11
C ALA A 6 -6.38 -60.09 0.93
N GLY A 7 -6.81 -58.83 0.86
CA GLY A 7 -6.28 -57.81 -0.05
C GLY A 7 -5.83 -56.58 0.73
N GLN A 8 -4.68 -56.73 1.41
CA GLN A 8 -3.68 -55.72 1.75
C GLN A 8 -4.16 -54.31 2.17
N GLY A 9 -4.09 -54.07 3.48
CA GLY A 9 -4.04 -52.72 4.02
C GLY A 9 -2.82 -51.97 3.50
N THR A 10 -3.04 -50.91 2.74
CA THR A 10 -2.07 -49.83 2.58
C THR A 10 -2.10 -49.00 3.85
N ALA A 11 -1.24 -49.38 4.80
CA ALA A 11 -0.80 -48.49 5.86
C ALA A 11 -0.25 -47.21 5.19
N GLY A 12 -1.07 -46.16 5.16
CA GLY A 12 -0.64 -44.83 4.76
C GLY A 12 0.44 -44.39 5.73
N LYS A 13 1.69 -44.47 5.28
CA LYS A 13 2.85 -43.94 6.01
C LYS A 13 2.55 -42.47 6.32
N SER A 14 2.36 -42.15 7.60
CA SER A 14 2.38 -40.78 8.12
C SER A 14 3.83 -40.27 8.10
N GLY A 15 4.40 -40.14 6.90
CA GLY A 15 5.66 -39.46 6.68
C GLY A 15 5.38 -37.97 6.50
N LEU A 16 6.06 -37.13 7.28
CA LEU A 16 6.13 -35.70 6.97
C LEU A 16 6.51 -35.55 5.48
N PRO A 17 5.81 -34.72 4.70
CA PRO A 17 6.07 -34.56 3.28
C PRO A 17 7.52 -34.13 3.05
N SER A 18 8.15 -34.64 1.99
CA SER A 18 9.53 -34.28 1.66
C SER A 18 9.63 -32.80 1.22
N LEU A 19 10.80 -32.17 1.41
CA LEU A 19 11.02 -30.75 1.04
C LEU A 19 10.67 -30.44 -0.43
N GLY A 20 10.80 -31.43 -1.33
CA GLY A 20 10.39 -31.31 -2.73
C GLY A 20 8.87 -31.34 -2.92
N GLU A 21 8.18 -32.25 -2.24
CA GLU A 21 6.71 -32.33 -2.25
C GLU A 21 6.05 -31.11 -1.60
N ILE A 22 6.66 -30.56 -0.53
CA ILE A 22 6.24 -29.29 0.06
C ILE A 22 6.36 -28.14 -0.97
N GLY A 23 7.43 -28.13 -1.76
CA GLY A 23 7.63 -27.16 -2.84
C GLY A 23 6.57 -27.25 -3.95
N ASP A 24 6.19 -28.46 -4.36
CA ASP A 24 5.16 -28.66 -5.39
C ASP A 24 3.73 -28.43 -4.88
N ILE A 25 3.49 -28.69 -3.59
CA ILE A 25 2.25 -28.33 -2.89
C ILE A 25 2.12 -26.80 -2.76
N LEU A 26 3.22 -26.10 -2.45
CA LEU A 26 3.26 -24.62 -2.39
C LEU A 26 3.11 -23.95 -3.76
N LYS A 27 3.37 -24.64 -4.87
CA LYS A 27 3.10 -24.09 -6.22
C LYS A 27 1.60 -23.99 -6.53
N ARG A 28 0.73 -24.65 -5.76
CA ARG A 28 -0.72 -24.43 -5.86
C ARG A 28 -1.06 -23.11 -5.17
N GLY A 29 -1.49 -22.12 -5.95
CA GLY A 29 -1.79 -20.76 -5.47
C GLY A 29 -2.73 -20.71 -4.26
N ASP A 30 -3.74 -21.58 -4.22
CA ASP A 30 -4.69 -21.66 -3.11
C ASP A 30 -4.02 -22.12 -1.80
N ILE A 31 -3.08 -23.07 -1.89
CA ILE A 31 -2.33 -23.58 -0.74
C ILE A 31 -1.30 -22.54 -0.29
N ALA A 32 -0.63 -21.87 -1.21
CA ALA A 32 0.28 -20.78 -0.90
C ALA A 32 -0.43 -19.65 -0.13
N LEU A 33 -1.64 -19.28 -0.56
CA LEU A 33 -2.44 -18.26 0.11
C LEU A 33 -2.86 -18.72 1.51
N ALA A 34 -3.37 -19.96 1.66
CA ALA A 34 -3.77 -20.51 2.95
C ALA A 34 -2.58 -20.60 3.93
N VAL A 35 -1.42 -21.08 3.46
CA VAL A 35 -0.18 -21.14 4.25
C VAL A 35 0.29 -19.74 4.62
N GLY A 36 0.21 -18.76 3.71
CA GLY A 36 0.56 -17.37 3.98
C GLY A 36 -0.31 -16.76 5.08
N VAL A 37 -1.64 -16.94 5.01
CA VAL A 37 -2.57 -16.48 6.05
C VAL A 37 -2.31 -17.19 7.39
N LEU A 38 -2.08 -18.51 7.38
CA LEU A 38 -1.74 -19.25 8.59
C LEU A 38 -0.43 -18.75 9.20
N THR A 39 0.56 -18.44 8.37
CA THR A 39 1.83 -17.87 8.82
C THR A 39 1.62 -16.53 9.53
N ILE A 40 0.77 -15.65 8.98
CA ILE A 40 0.41 -14.36 9.61
C ILE A 40 -0.24 -14.60 10.99
N LEU A 41 -1.14 -15.59 11.11
CA LEU A 41 -1.76 -15.95 12.39
C LEU A 41 -0.75 -16.52 13.39
N VAL A 42 0.22 -17.30 12.93
CA VAL A 42 1.29 -17.83 13.78
C VAL A 42 2.20 -16.70 14.29
N VAL A 43 2.58 -15.76 13.43
CA VAL A 43 3.37 -14.56 13.80
C VAL A 43 2.66 -13.73 14.88
N LEU A 44 1.33 -13.64 14.79
CA LEU A 44 0.52 -12.92 15.77
C LEU A 44 0.63 -13.52 17.19
N ILE A 45 0.69 -14.86 17.30
CA ILE A 45 0.63 -15.57 18.58
C ILE A 45 2.03 -15.86 19.12
N LEU A 46 2.96 -16.31 18.27
CA LEU A 46 4.26 -16.80 18.71
C LEU A 46 5.32 -15.70 18.79
N PRO A 47 6.22 -15.74 19.80
CA PRO A 47 7.40 -14.88 19.86
C PRO A 47 8.31 -15.12 18.67
N LEU A 48 8.58 -14.05 17.91
CA LEU A 48 9.52 -14.08 16.81
C LEU A 48 10.89 -13.60 17.27
N PRO A 49 11.99 -14.22 16.79
CA PRO A 49 13.31 -13.63 16.92
C PRO A 49 13.43 -12.39 16.02
N SER A 50 14.28 -11.44 16.41
CA SER A 50 14.48 -10.16 15.71
C SER A 50 14.85 -10.32 14.22
N ILE A 51 15.66 -11.33 13.88
CA ILE A 51 16.06 -11.62 12.50
C ILE A 51 14.86 -11.99 11.62
N VAL A 52 13.93 -12.79 12.15
CA VAL A 52 12.72 -13.20 11.42
C VAL A 52 11.77 -12.02 11.27
N LEU A 53 11.64 -11.19 12.32
CA LEU A 53 10.88 -9.95 12.23
C LEU A 53 11.43 -9.04 11.12
N ASP A 54 12.75 -8.79 11.08
CA ASP A 54 13.39 -7.98 10.05
C ASP A 54 13.10 -8.51 8.64
N LEU A 55 13.15 -9.83 8.44
CA LEU A 55 12.79 -10.47 7.17
C LEU A 55 11.33 -10.18 6.79
N PHE A 56 10.38 -10.37 7.70
CA PHE A 56 8.96 -10.11 7.40
C PHE A 56 8.66 -8.62 7.20
N LEU A 57 9.35 -7.71 7.89
CA LEU A 57 9.26 -6.27 7.65
C LEU A 57 9.77 -5.92 6.25
N ALA A 58 10.90 -6.50 5.83
CA ALA A 58 11.42 -6.33 4.47
C ALA A 58 10.46 -6.89 3.41
N VAL A 59 9.85 -8.06 3.66
CA VAL A 59 8.79 -8.63 2.79
C VAL A 59 7.59 -7.68 2.71
N SER A 60 7.13 -7.14 3.82
CA SER A 60 6.02 -6.18 3.88
C SER A 60 6.27 -4.95 3.01
N ILE A 61 7.45 -4.32 3.15
CA ILE A 61 7.87 -3.18 2.31
C ILE A 61 7.92 -3.58 0.83
N THR A 62 8.54 -4.71 0.51
CA THR A 62 8.69 -5.20 -0.87
C THR A 62 7.33 -5.45 -1.52
N VAL A 63 6.42 -6.11 -0.81
CA VAL A 63 5.04 -6.38 -1.28
C VAL A 63 4.29 -5.07 -1.49
N SER A 64 4.40 -4.10 -0.59
CA SER A 64 3.78 -2.78 -0.78
C SER A 64 4.29 -2.07 -2.03
N ILE A 65 5.61 -2.06 -2.25
CA ILE A 65 6.20 -1.45 -3.46
C ILE A 65 5.72 -2.18 -4.72
N LEU A 66 5.69 -3.52 -4.71
CA LEU A 66 5.18 -4.32 -5.82
C LEU A 66 3.72 -3.99 -6.13
N ILE A 67 2.88 -3.85 -5.10
CA ILE A 67 1.48 -3.44 -5.23
C ILE A 67 1.40 -2.08 -5.91
N LEU A 68 2.15 -1.07 -5.43
CA LEU A 68 2.14 0.27 -6.02
C LEU A 68 2.61 0.26 -7.48
N MET A 69 3.71 -0.43 -7.79
CA MET A 69 4.23 -0.53 -9.15
C MET A 69 3.23 -1.20 -10.07
N THR A 70 2.60 -2.30 -9.64
CA THR A 70 1.54 -2.98 -10.40
C THR A 70 0.39 -2.02 -10.68
N SER A 71 -0.11 -1.31 -9.66
CA SER A 71 -1.19 -0.33 -9.81
C SER A 71 -0.86 0.82 -10.77
N LEU A 72 0.41 1.25 -10.85
CA LEU A 72 0.85 2.30 -11.77
C LEU A 72 0.85 1.84 -13.24
N PHE A 73 1.25 0.60 -13.49
CA PHE A 73 1.49 0.10 -14.85
C PHE A 73 0.28 -0.57 -15.53
N ILE A 74 -0.69 -1.09 -14.77
CA ILE A 74 -1.91 -1.69 -15.36
C ILE A 74 -2.70 -0.65 -16.16
N GLN A 75 -3.51 -1.05 -17.15
CA GLN A 75 -4.27 -0.09 -17.97
C GLN A 75 -5.71 0.12 -17.49
N ALA A 76 -6.32 -0.89 -16.89
CA ALA A 76 -7.66 -0.83 -16.29
C ALA A 76 -7.65 -1.39 -14.86
N PRO A 77 -8.50 -0.87 -13.94
CA PRO A 77 -8.58 -1.39 -12.57
C PRO A 77 -8.86 -2.89 -12.47
N LEU A 78 -9.68 -3.42 -13.38
CA LEU A 78 -10.06 -4.84 -13.44
C LEU A 78 -8.90 -5.78 -13.80
N GLU A 79 -7.81 -5.29 -14.41
CA GLU A 79 -6.60 -6.09 -14.64
C GLU A 79 -5.95 -6.52 -13.31
N PHE A 80 -6.23 -5.79 -12.23
CA PHE A 80 -5.78 -6.13 -10.89
C PHE A 80 -6.96 -6.54 -9.99
N SER A 81 -7.81 -7.45 -10.47
CA SER A 81 -9.03 -7.90 -9.76
C SER A 81 -8.75 -8.51 -8.38
N SER A 82 -7.57 -9.08 -8.13
CA SER A 82 -7.15 -9.62 -6.83
C SER A 82 -6.67 -8.56 -5.81
N PHE A 83 -6.63 -7.28 -6.21
CA PHE A 83 -6.13 -6.19 -5.35
C PHE A 83 -6.83 -6.09 -3.98
N PRO A 84 -8.17 -6.18 -3.86
CA PRO A 84 -8.83 -6.09 -2.55
C PRO A 84 -8.36 -7.19 -1.59
N THR A 85 -8.21 -8.43 -2.09
CA THR A 85 -7.72 -9.57 -1.32
C THR A 85 -6.26 -9.37 -0.88
N ILE A 86 -5.41 -8.89 -1.79
CA ILE A 86 -3.99 -8.59 -1.48
C ILE A 86 -3.91 -7.47 -0.44
N LEU A 87 -4.77 -6.46 -0.52
CA LEU A 87 -4.82 -5.36 0.44
C LEU A 87 -5.24 -5.85 1.83
N LEU A 88 -6.20 -6.78 1.94
CA LEU A 88 -6.56 -7.44 3.20
C LEU A 88 -5.38 -8.24 3.76
N ILE A 89 -4.74 -9.10 2.96
CA ILE A 89 -3.62 -9.94 3.41
C ILE A 89 -2.42 -9.08 3.84
N SER A 90 -2.06 -8.07 3.04
CA SER A 90 -0.99 -7.12 3.37
C SER A 90 -1.28 -6.39 4.68
N THR A 91 -2.52 -5.96 4.90
CA THR A 91 -2.94 -5.29 6.14
C THR A 91 -2.88 -6.24 7.34
N MET A 92 -3.33 -7.49 7.20
CA MET A 92 -3.21 -8.49 8.27
C MET A 92 -1.74 -8.81 8.59
N LEU A 93 -0.88 -8.91 7.57
CA LEU A 93 0.56 -9.06 7.76
C LEU A 93 1.11 -7.88 8.58
N ARG A 94 0.80 -6.63 8.21
CA ARG A 94 1.22 -5.44 8.97
C ARG A 94 0.76 -5.48 10.43
N LEU A 95 -0.52 -5.79 10.68
CA LEU A 95 -1.06 -5.90 12.04
C LEU A 95 -0.31 -6.97 12.86
N SER A 96 -0.06 -8.14 12.27
CA SER A 96 0.68 -9.20 12.94
C SER A 96 2.12 -8.80 13.27
N LEU A 97 2.77 -8.06 12.37
CA LEU A 97 4.14 -7.59 12.57
C LEU A 97 4.21 -6.49 13.62
N ASN A 98 3.25 -5.55 13.66
CA ASN A 98 3.14 -4.56 14.73
C ASN A 98 2.99 -5.22 16.11
N MET A 99 2.17 -6.27 16.21
CA MET A 99 2.01 -6.99 17.48
C MET A 99 3.28 -7.75 17.86
N ALA A 100 3.94 -8.39 16.90
CA ALA A 100 5.19 -9.10 17.12
C ALA A 100 6.34 -8.16 17.52
N SER A 101 6.47 -7.00 16.86
CA SER A 101 7.46 -5.97 17.16
C SER A 101 7.19 -5.29 18.49
N THR A 102 5.94 -4.92 18.81
CA THR A 102 5.56 -4.41 20.13
C THR A 102 6.01 -5.34 21.25
N ARG A 103 5.75 -6.64 21.12
CA ARG A 103 6.19 -7.61 22.14
C ARG A 103 7.70 -7.62 22.29
N LEU A 104 8.46 -7.59 21.19
CA LEU A 104 9.93 -7.52 21.23
C LEU A 104 10.42 -6.23 21.87
N ILE A 105 9.84 -5.08 21.52
CA ILE A 105 10.16 -3.77 22.09
C ILE A 105 9.89 -3.76 23.60
N LEU A 106 8.73 -4.23 24.05
CA LEU A 106 8.36 -4.24 25.47
C LEU A 106 9.16 -5.25 26.30
N SER A 107 9.61 -6.35 25.70
CA SER A 107 10.39 -7.39 26.39
C SER A 107 11.88 -7.07 26.44
N HIS A 108 12.48 -6.66 25.32
CA HIS A 108 13.93 -6.49 25.20
C HIS A 108 14.36 -5.04 25.00
N GLY A 109 13.46 -4.06 24.96
CA GLY A 109 13.80 -2.65 24.75
C GLY A 109 14.68 -2.03 25.85
N HIS A 110 14.82 -2.71 27.00
CA HIS A 110 15.76 -2.34 28.06
C HIS A 110 17.22 -2.70 27.74
N GLU A 111 17.47 -3.63 26.82
CA GLU A 111 18.80 -4.06 26.39
C GLU A 111 19.44 -3.07 25.39
N GLY A 112 18.67 -2.08 24.91
CA GLY A 112 19.10 -1.03 23.99
C GLY A 112 18.32 -1.01 22.67
N THR A 113 18.76 -0.17 21.73
CA THR A 113 18.06 0.05 20.44
C THR A 113 18.19 -1.10 19.45
N ALA A 114 19.18 -1.97 19.59
CA ALA A 114 19.38 -3.12 18.70
C ALA A 114 18.44 -4.30 19.00
N ALA A 115 17.78 -4.29 20.16
CA ALA A 115 17.06 -5.45 20.68
C ALA A 115 15.77 -5.80 19.91
N ALA A 116 15.17 -4.82 19.23
CA ALA A 116 13.92 -5.02 18.49
C ALA A 116 14.10 -5.41 17.01
N GLY A 117 15.34 -5.50 16.52
CA GLY A 117 15.66 -5.74 15.11
C GLY A 117 16.36 -4.57 14.43
N HIS A 118 17.20 -4.88 13.44
CA HIS A 118 18.04 -3.90 12.78
C HIS A 118 17.26 -2.98 11.84
N VAL A 119 16.14 -3.45 11.28
CA VAL A 119 15.28 -2.61 10.43
C VAL A 119 14.63 -1.52 11.28
N ILE A 120 14.05 -1.90 12.43
CA ILE A 120 13.43 -0.94 13.36
C ILE A 120 14.45 0.05 13.89
N GLU A 121 15.63 -0.43 14.29
CA GLU A 121 16.73 0.42 14.76
C GLU A 121 17.18 1.44 13.70
N ALA A 122 17.35 1.00 12.44
CA ALA A 122 17.79 1.87 11.37
C ALA A 122 16.78 2.99 11.07
N PHE A 123 15.49 2.67 11.01
CA PHE A 123 14.43 3.65 10.79
C PHE A 123 14.27 4.60 11.99
N GLY A 124 14.38 4.08 13.21
CA GLY A 124 14.37 4.90 14.42
C GLY A 124 15.50 5.91 14.41
N ASN A 125 16.74 5.46 14.23
CA ASN A 125 17.90 6.35 14.19
C ASN A 125 17.85 7.37 13.04
N PHE A 126 17.31 6.98 11.87
CA PHE A 126 17.14 7.87 10.72
C PHE A 126 16.27 9.09 11.05
N VAL A 127 15.11 8.90 11.71
CA VAL A 127 14.23 10.02 12.06
C VAL A 127 14.73 10.80 13.27
N MET A 128 15.42 10.14 14.19
CA MET A 128 15.94 10.81 15.37
C MET A 128 17.08 11.79 15.04
N GLY A 129 17.83 11.57 13.95
CA GLY A 129 18.78 12.57 13.42
C GLY A 129 19.82 13.08 14.43
N GLY A 130 20.12 12.28 15.45
CA GLY A 130 20.99 12.64 16.58
C GLY A 130 20.33 13.47 17.70
N ASN A 131 19.10 13.96 17.53
CA ASN A 131 18.36 14.69 18.56
C ASN A 131 17.00 14.05 18.85
N PHE A 132 16.93 13.44 20.03
CA PHE A 132 15.74 12.74 20.53
C PHE A 132 14.44 13.57 20.45
N VAL A 133 14.50 14.85 20.85
CA VAL A 133 13.31 15.72 20.90
C VAL A 133 12.83 16.06 19.50
N ILE A 134 13.76 16.39 18.59
CA ILE A 134 13.43 16.68 17.20
C ILE A 134 12.78 15.45 16.54
N GLY A 135 13.35 14.26 16.78
CA GLY A 135 12.81 13.02 16.23
C GLY A 135 11.38 12.72 16.67
N ILE A 136 11.03 12.95 17.95
CA ILE A 136 9.65 12.81 18.43
C ILE A 136 8.71 13.78 17.70
N ILE A 137 9.12 15.04 17.55
CA ILE A 137 8.28 16.05 16.88
C ILE A 137 8.06 15.66 15.41
N VAL A 138 9.13 15.27 14.70
CA VAL A 138 9.04 14.84 13.31
C VAL A 138 8.15 13.60 13.18
N PHE A 139 8.32 12.61 14.07
CA PHE A 139 7.49 11.42 14.08
C PHE A 139 6.02 11.73 14.35
N ALA A 140 5.71 12.60 15.33
CA ALA A 140 4.35 13.03 15.60
C ALA A 140 3.70 13.69 14.37
N ILE A 141 4.44 14.54 13.65
CA ILE A 141 3.98 15.14 12.39
C ILE A 141 3.72 14.06 11.33
N LEU A 142 4.65 13.11 11.15
CA LEU A 142 4.49 12.02 10.19
C LEU A 142 3.26 11.17 10.47
N VAL A 143 3.05 10.79 11.74
CA VAL A 143 1.87 10.05 12.20
C VAL A 143 0.58 10.82 11.92
N ILE A 144 0.55 12.12 12.23
CA ILE A 144 -0.62 12.98 11.99
C ILE A 144 -0.92 13.06 10.49
N VAL A 145 0.08 13.32 9.65
CA VAL A 145 -0.09 13.41 8.19
C VAL A 145 -0.55 12.06 7.63
N ASN A 146 0.07 10.96 8.04
CA ASN A 146 -0.31 9.62 7.61
C ASN A 146 -1.77 9.30 7.94
N PHE A 147 -2.21 9.57 9.18
CA PHE A 147 -3.57 9.24 9.60
C PHE A 147 -4.62 10.23 9.07
N VAL A 148 -4.43 11.52 9.32
CA VAL A 148 -5.43 12.57 9.06
C VAL A 148 -5.55 12.88 7.58
N VAL A 149 -4.43 12.95 6.86
CA VAL A 149 -4.42 13.34 5.44
C VAL A 149 -4.53 12.10 4.57
N ILE A 150 -3.65 11.12 4.77
CA ILE A 150 -3.47 10.04 3.79
C ILE A 150 -4.49 8.93 4.00
N THR A 151 -4.56 8.34 5.19
CA THR A 151 -5.49 7.23 5.46
C THR A 151 -6.94 7.68 5.40
N LYS A 152 -7.30 8.76 6.11
CA LYS A 152 -8.66 9.33 6.06
C LYS A 152 -9.00 9.93 4.70
N GLY A 153 -8.03 10.43 3.94
CA GLY A 153 -8.25 10.98 2.60
C GLY A 153 -8.50 9.87 1.58
N SER A 154 -7.58 8.90 1.51
CA SER A 154 -7.69 7.75 0.61
C SER A 154 -8.94 6.92 0.89
N GLY A 155 -9.27 6.68 2.17
CA GLY A 155 -10.50 5.96 2.53
C GLY A 155 -11.77 6.67 2.04
N ARG A 156 -11.83 8.01 2.14
CA ARG A 156 -12.97 8.79 1.61
C ARG A 156 -13.06 8.75 0.10
N ILE A 157 -11.91 8.86 -0.58
CA ILE A 157 -11.85 8.76 -2.05
C ILE A 157 -12.34 7.37 -2.49
N ALA A 158 -11.84 6.31 -1.85
CA ALA A 158 -12.19 4.93 -2.16
C ALA A 158 -13.69 4.66 -1.93
N GLU A 159 -14.24 5.05 -0.78
CA GLU A 159 -15.65 4.87 -0.43
C GLU A 159 -16.57 5.61 -1.42
N VAL A 160 -16.29 6.89 -1.67
CA VAL A 160 -17.12 7.72 -2.55
C VAL A 160 -17.08 7.23 -3.99
N ALA A 161 -15.90 6.92 -4.52
CA ALA A 161 -15.78 6.46 -5.89
C ALA A 161 -16.31 5.04 -6.09
N ALA A 162 -16.12 4.12 -5.14
CA ALA A 162 -16.75 2.82 -5.17
C ALA A 162 -18.28 2.95 -5.18
N ARG A 163 -18.84 3.82 -4.33
CA ARG A 163 -20.28 4.07 -4.29
C ARG A 163 -20.81 4.66 -5.60
N PHE A 164 -20.16 5.69 -6.14
CA PHE A 164 -20.57 6.24 -7.44
C PHE A 164 -20.50 5.21 -8.57
N GLN A 165 -19.48 4.35 -8.55
CA GLN A 165 -19.34 3.30 -9.55
C GLN A 165 -20.45 2.26 -9.42
N LEU A 166 -20.78 1.85 -8.20
CA LEU A 166 -21.89 0.93 -7.90
C LEU A 166 -23.27 1.53 -8.22
N ASP A 167 -23.48 2.81 -7.93
CA ASP A 167 -24.74 3.52 -8.23
C ASP A 167 -24.96 3.65 -9.75
N SER A 168 -23.88 3.65 -10.55
CA SER A 168 -23.96 3.69 -12.02
C SER A 168 -24.29 2.33 -12.68
N MET A 169 -24.27 1.23 -11.94
CA MET A 169 -24.39 -0.13 -12.49
C MET A 169 -25.76 -0.42 -13.12
N PRO A 170 -26.90 -0.05 -12.52
CA PRO A 170 -28.20 -0.22 -13.17
C PRO A 170 -28.28 0.53 -14.51
N GLY A 171 -27.70 1.72 -14.59
CA GLY A 171 -27.63 2.49 -15.84
C GLY A 171 -26.80 1.78 -16.92
N LYS A 172 -25.64 1.24 -16.55
CA LYS A 172 -24.81 0.42 -17.46
C LYS A 172 -25.52 -0.88 -17.89
N GLN A 173 -26.27 -1.54 -16.99
CA GLN A 173 -27.08 -2.74 -17.33
C GLN A 173 -28.19 -2.38 -18.32
N MET A 174 -28.96 -1.33 -18.06
CA MET A 174 -30.01 -0.85 -18.95
C MET A 174 -29.47 -0.47 -20.33
N ALA A 175 -28.28 0.12 -20.40
CA ALA A 175 -27.63 0.42 -21.67
C ALA A 175 -27.29 -0.84 -22.47
N ILE A 176 -26.81 -1.91 -21.81
CA ILE A 176 -26.56 -3.20 -22.48
C ILE A 176 -27.88 -3.81 -23.00
N ASP A 177 -28.95 -3.74 -22.20
CA ASP A 177 -30.26 -4.28 -22.58
C ASP A 177 -30.89 -3.48 -23.72
N ALA A 178 -30.71 -2.16 -23.73
CA ALA A 178 -31.13 -1.28 -24.82
C ALA A 178 -30.33 -1.57 -26.11
N ASP A 179 -29.01 -1.72 -26.03
CA ASP A 179 -28.16 -2.06 -27.17
C ASP A 179 -28.55 -3.41 -27.79
N LEU A 180 -28.84 -4.41 -26.95
CA LEU A 180 -29.29 -5.75 -27.38
C LEU A 180 -30.68 -5.67 -28.04
N SER A 181 -31.60 -4.94 -27.43
CA SER A 181 -32.97 -4.77 -27.95
C SER A 181 -32.99 -3.97 -29.26
N ALA A 182 -32.06 -3.03 -29.44
CA ALA A 182 -31.86 -2.27 -30.67
C ALA A 182 -31.10 -3.05 -31.76
N GLY A 183 -30.60 -4.26 -31.46
CA GLY A 183 -29.82 -5.07 -32.39
C GLY A 183 -28.40 -4.54 -32.67
N LEU A 184 -27.88 -3.64 -31.82
CA LEU A 184 -26.52 -3.10 -31.94
C LEU A 184 -25.46 -4.11 -31.47
N ILE A 185 -25.85 -5.04 -30.60
CA ILE A 185 -25.00 -6.13 -30.09
C ILE A 185 -25.76 -7.47 -30.15
N ASP A 186 -25.03 -8.58 -30.19
CA ASP A 186 -25.59 -9.92 -30.11
C ASP A 186 -25.67 -10.44 -28.66
N GLU A 187 -26.33 -11.58 -28.46
CA GLU A 187 -26.53 -12.19 -27.14
C GLU A 187 -25.18 -12.56 -26.47
N LYS A 188 -24.18 -12.95 -27.27
CA LYS A 188 -22.85 -13.31 -26.78
C LYS A 188 -22.12 -12.08 -26.23
N ALA A 189 -22.10 -10.98 -26.98
CA ALA A 189 -21.51 -9.72 -26.55
C ALA A 189 -22.25 -9.13 -25.33
N ALA A 190 -23.59 -9.24 -25.30
CA ALA A 190 -24.38 -8.83 -24.14
C ALA A 190 -23.98 -9.62 -22.87
N LYS A 191 -23.80 -10.96 -23.00
CA LYS A 191 -23.36 -11.81 -21.89
C LYS A 191 -21.94 -11.45 -21.40
N GLU A 192 -21.00 -11.21 -22.32
CA GLU A 192 -19.64 -10.80 -21.98
C GLU A 192 -19.61 -9.43 -21.27
N ARG A 193 -20.38 -8.44 -21.77
CA ARG A 193 -20.49 -7.12 -21.13
C ARG A 193 -21.14 -7.19 -19.75
N ARG A 194 -22.20 -8.00 -19.58
CA ARG A 194 -22.83 -8.20 -18.26
C ARG A 194 -21.87 -8.85 -17.27
N LYS A 195 -21.06 -9.83 -17.70
CA LYS A 195 -20.03 -10.43 -16.85
C LYS A 195 -18.96 -9.42 -16.43
N ALA A 196 -18.45 -8.62 -17.37
CA ALA A 196 -17.49 -7.57 -17.04
C ALA A 196 -18.06 -6.54 -16.04
N LEU A 197 -19.35 -6.24 -16.16
CA LEU A 197 -20.06 -5.38 -15.22
C LEU A 197 -20.25 -6.05 -13.84
N GLU A 198 -20.52 -7.35 -13.79
CA GLU A 198 -20.55 -8.11 -12.53
C GLU A 198 -19.18 -8.10 -11.84
N ASP A 199 -18.10 -8.35 -12.59
CA ASP A 199 -16.73 -8.30 -12.09
C ASP A 199 -16.36 -6.88 -11.57
N GLU A 200 -16.79 -5.83 -12.28
CA GLU A 200 -16.64 -4.43 -11.84
C GLU A 200 -17.38 -4.17 -10.53
N SER A 201 -18.63 -4.65 -10.40
CA SER A 201 -19.43 -4.52 -9.18
C SER A 201 -18.75 -5.21 -8.00
N GLY A 202 -18.30 -6.46 -8.20
CA GLY A 202 -17.61 -7.25 -7.19
C GLY A 202 -16.31 -6.59 -6.75
N PHE A 203 -15.53 -6.06 -7.68
CA PHE A 203 -14.28 -5.34 -7.39
C PHE A 203 -14.51 -4.10 -6.53
N PHE A 204 -15.41 -3.20 -6.93
CA PHE A 204 -15.67 -1.96 -6.17
C PHE A 204 -16.36 -2.23 -4.83
N GLY A 205 -17.23 -3.25 -4.75
CA GLY A 205 -17.81 -3.70 -3.49
C GLY A 205 -16.78 -4.23 -2.51
N ALA A 206 -15.86 -5.10 -2.96
CA ALA A 206 -14.77 -5.60 -2.13
C ALA A 206 -13.77 -4.50 -1.74
N MET A 207 -13.53 -3.53 -2.64
CA MET A 207 -12.66 -2.38 -2.37
C MET A 207 -13.18 -1.47 -1.25
N ASP A 208 -14.49 -1.20 -1.20
CA ASP A 208 -15.08 -0.42 -0.10
C ASP A 208 -14.87 -1.11 1.26
N GLY A 209 -15.12 -2.42 1.32
CA GLY A 209 -14.89 -3.22 2.52
C GLY A 209 -13.42 -3.25 2.95
N ALA A 210 -12.51 -3.51 2.02
CA ALA A 210 -11.09 -3.61 2.30
C ALA A 210 -10.48 -2.25 2.71
N SER A 211 -10.97 -1.14 2.17
CA SER A 211 -10.55 0.22 2.55
C SER A 211 -10.94 0.58 3.98
N LYS A 212 -12.10 0.12 4.47
CA LYS A 212 -12.51 0.27 5.87
C LYS A 212 -11.59 -0.50 6.82
N PHE A 213 -11.10 -1.66 6.40
CA PHE A 213 -10.14 -2.46 7.17
C PHE A 213 -8.79 -1.73 7.32
N VAL A 214 -8.27 -1.12 6.25
CA VAL A 214 -7.03 -0.31 6.30
C VAL A 214 -7.17 0.90 7.23
N ARG A 215 -8.35 1.54 7.26
CA ARG A 215 -8.62 2.63 8.20
C ARG A 215 -8.58 2.13 9.65
N GLY A 216 -9.14 0.95 9.92
CA GLY A 216 -9.07 0.32 11.24
C GLY A 216 -7.64 0.01 11.68
N ASP A 217 -6.82 -0.53 10.77
CA ASP A 217 -5.39 -0.79 10.98
C ASP A 217 -4.63 0.47 11.38
N ALA A 218 -4.83 1.59 10.67
CA ALA A 218 -4.14 2.84 11.01
C ALA A 218 -4.52 3.40 12.41
N ILE A 219 -5.76 3.18 12.86
CA ILE A 219 -6.17 3.54 14.23
C ILE A 219 -5.46 2.63 15.24
N ALA A 220 -5.42 1.32 14.97
CA ALA A 220 -4.73 0.37 15.83
C ALA A 220 -3.23 0.69 15.94
N GLY A 221 -2.56 1.02 14.83
CA GLY A 221 -1.15 1.43 14.82
C GLY A 221 -0.88 2.66 15.69
N LEU A 222 -1.76 3.67 15.65
CA LEU A 222 -1.64 4.85 16.53
C LEU A 222 -1.76 4.48 18.01
N LEU A 223 -2.70 3.60 18.36
CA LEU A 223 -2.87 3.12 19.73
C LEU A 223 -1.63 2.32 20.19
N ILE A 224 -1.11 1.45 19.33
CA ILE A 224 0.10 0.66 19.60
C ILE A 224 1.30 1.56 19.89
N VAL A 225 1.51 2.61 19.11
CA VAL A 225 2.58 3.61 19.37
C VAL A 225 2.44 4.21 20.78
N GLY A 226 1.23 4.61 21.17
CA GLY A 226 0.96 5.14 22.50
C GLY A 226 1.25 4.12 23.61
N ILE A 227 0.79 2.88 23.42
CA ILE A 227 1.01 1.77 24.36
C ILE A 227 2.50 1.45 24.48
N ASN A 228 3.25 1.42 23.39
CA ASN A 228 4.68 1.11 23.39
C ASN A 228 5.49 2.18 24.13
N ILE A 229 5.21 3.46 23.91
CA ILE A 229 5.91 4.56 24.62
C ILE A 229 5.58 4.51 26.11
N VAL A 230 4.29 4.51 26.48
CA VAL A 230 3.88 4.58 27.89
C VAL A 230 4.23 3.29 28.63
N GLY A 231 3.83 2.14 28.08
CA GLY A 231 4.10 0.83 28.66
C GLY A 231 5.59 0.52 28.73
N GLY A 232 6.34 0.87 27.68
CA GLY A 232 7.78 0.68 27.63
C GLY A 232 8.53 1.48 28.70
N ILE A 233 8.17 2.76 28.89
CA ILE A 233 8.75 3.58 29.97
C ILE A 233 8.42 3.00 31.35
N ILE A 234 7.17 2.57 31.56
CA ILE A 234 6.76 1.95 32.84
C ILE A 234 7.56 0.68 33.11
N ILE A 235 7.67 -0.24 32.13
CA ILE A 235 8.45 -1.48 32.27
C ILE A 235 9.93 -1.17 32.50
N GLY A 236 10.50 -0.24 31.73
CA GLY A 236 11.90 0.17 31.83
C GLY A 236 12.26 0.69 33.22
N VAL A 237 11.44 1.59 33.77
CA VAL A 237 11.71 2.20 35.08
C VAL A 237 11.31 1.29 36.24
N ALA A 238 10.11 0.71 36.21
CA ALA A 238 9.54 0.00 37.35
C ALA A 238 10.00 -1.46 37.47
N GLN A 239 10.37 -2.11 36.36
CA GLN A 239 10.75 -3.53 36.35
C GLN A 239 12.23 -3.75 36.02
N GLN A 240 12.80 -2.95 35.11
CA GLN A 240 14.16 -3.14 34.61
C GLN A 240 15.20 -2.20 35.25
N GLY A 241 14.77 -1.29 36.15
CA GLY A 241 15.67 -0.43 36.91
C GLY A 241 16.37 0.66 36.11
N LEU A 242 15.91 0.96 34.88
CA LEU A 242 16.45 2.05 34.06
C LEU A 242 16.06 3.42 34.64
N SER A 243 16.90 4.43 34.40
CA SER A 243 16.47 5.80 34.66
C SER A 243 15.33 6.19 33.70
N PHE A 244 14.48 7.13 34.12
CA PHE A 244 13.38 7.62 33.28
C PHE A 244 13.89 8.14 31.92
N SER A 245 15.04 8.82 31.91
CA SER A 245 15.65 9.35 30.69
C SER A 245 16.10 8.25 29.73
N GLU A 246 16.74 7.19 30.24
CA GLU A 246 17.20 6.07 29.43
C GLU A 246 16.03 5.24 28.89
N ALA A 247 15.03 4.96 29.73
CA ALA A 247 13.82 4.27 29.32
C ALA A 247 13.06 5.08 28.26
N ALA A 248 12.85 6.39 28.49
CA ALA A 248 12.22 7.27 27.51
C ALA A 248 12.98 7.30 26.19
N ARG A 249 14.33 7.32 26.24
CA ARG A 249 15.16 7.31 25.03
C ARG A 249 15.03 5.99 24.28
N SER A 250 15.30 4.85 24.91
CA SER A 250 15.33 3.55 24.24
C SER A 250 13.96 3.18 23.66
N TYR A 251 12.92 3.17 24.50
CA TYR A 251 11.58 2.74 24.09
C TYR A 251 10.94 3.68 23.07
N THR A 252 11.19 4.99 23.17
CA THR A 252 10.65 5.93 22.16
C THR A 252 11.39 5.81 20.84
N VAL A 253 12.73 5.66 20.81
CA VAL A 253 13.47 5.45 19.55
C VAL A 253 12.97 4.18 18.85
N LEU A 254 12.83 3.08 19.60
CA LEU A 254 12.31 1.82 19.09
C LEU A 254 10.87 1.95 18.58
N THR A 255 10.00 2.63 19.33
CA THR A 255 8.60 2.83 18.93
C THR A 255 8.47 3.72 17.70
N VAL A 256 9.29 4.77 17.62
CA VAL A 256 9.35 5.65 16.43
C VAL A 256 9.80 4.84 15.21
N GLY A 257 10.86 4.04 15.37
CA GLY A 257 11.35 3.15 14.31
C GLY A 257 10.27 2.17 13.83
N ASP A 258 9.64 1.47 14.76
CA ASP A 258 8.56 0.52 14.48
C ASP A 258 7.37 1.18 13.78
N GLY A 259 6.93 2.34 14.30
CA GLY A 259 5.87 3.13 13.69
C GLY A 259 6.20 3.57 12.27
N LEU A 260 7.45 3.90 11.95
CA LEU A 260 7.85 4.28 10.60
C LEU A 260 7.89 3.08 9.64
N VAL A 261 8.48 1.97 10.08
CA VAL A 261 8.59 0.75 9.28
C VAL A 261 7.21 0.21 8.92
N THR A 262 6.23 0.38 9.80
CA THR A 262 4.85 -0.06 9.57
C THR A 262 4.03 0.96 8.76
N GLN A 263 4.30 2.26 8.91
CA GLN A 263 3.63 3.33 8.16
C GLN A 263 4.04 3.41 6.69
N VAL A 264 5.31 3.19 6.35
CA VAL A 264 5.79 3.29 4.95
C VAL A 264 5.03 2.31 4.03
N PRO A 265 4.93 1.00 4.34
CA PRO A 265 4.11 0.04 3.60
C PRO A 265 2.63 0.44 3.52
N ALA A 266 2.06 0.97 4.61
CA ALA A 266 0.65 1.38 4.67
C ALA A 266 0.36 2.57 3.77
N LEU A 267 1.26 3.56 3.76
CA LEU A 267 1.19 4.72 2.88
C LEU A 267 1.22 4.31 1.41
N ILE A 268 2.18 3.45 1.05
CA ILE A 268 2.36 2.94 -0.32
C ILE A 268 1.10 2.21 -0.81
N VAL A 269 0.54 1.30 0.00
CA VAL A 269 -0.69 0.56 -0.34
C VAL A 269 -1.90 1.48 -0.41
N SER A 270 -2.02 2.45 0.50
CA SER A 270 -3.10 3.44 0.50
C SER A 270 -3.07 4.34 -0.74
N THR A 271 -1.87 4.74 -1.19
CA THR A 271 -1.69 5.45 -2.45
C THR A 271 -2.04 4.56 -3.65
N ALA A 272 -1.61 3.30 -3.66
CA ALA A 272 -1.96 2.36 -4.73
C ALA A 272 -3.48 2.13 -4.85
N ALA A 273 -4.18 2.03 -3.72
CA ALA A 273 -5.64 1.92 -3.67
C ALA A 273 -6.32 3.17 -4.23
N GLY A 274 -5.87 4.35 -3.78
CA GLY A 274 -6.37 5.63 -4.28
C GLY A 274 -6.16 5.79 -5.79
N LEU A 275 -4.99 5.41 -6.30
CA LEU A 275 -4.67 5.40 -7.72
C LEU A 275 -5.62 4.49 -8.51
N LEU A 276 -5.82 3.25 -8.06
CA LEU A 276 -6.70 2.30 -8.75
C LEU A 276 -8.14 2.77 -8.82
N VAL A 277 -8.66 3.29 -7.71
CA VAL A 277 -10.03 3.77 -7.67
C VAL A 277 -10.21 5.06 -8.49
N SER A 278 -9.23 5.97 -8.45
CA SER A 278 -9.26 7.20 -9.28
C SER A 278 -9.16 6.93 -10.78
N LYS A 279 -8.73 5.72 -11.17
CA LYS A 279 -8.61 5.28 -12.55
C LYS A 279 -9.93 4.76 -13.12
N ALA A 280 -10.95 4.57 -12.29
CA ALA A 280 -12.30 4.22 -12.73
C ALA A 280 -12.81 5.29 -13.73
N GLY A 281 -12.83 4.94 -15.02
CA GLY A 281 -13.26 5.84 -16.10
C GLY A 281 -12.16 6.44 -16.98
N ILE A 282 -10.86 6.19 -16.71
CA ILE A 282 -9.75 6.64 -17.57
C ILE A 282 -8.96 5.43 -18.07
N THR A 283 -8.90 5.26 -19.39
CA THR A 283 -8.10 4.21 -20.03
C THR A 283 -6.65 4.66 -20.23
N GLY A 284 -5.71 3.78 -19.87
CA GLY A 284 -4.27 3.97 -20.10
C GLY A 284 -3.43 4.06 -18.83
N ALA A 285 -2.13 3.78 -18.95
CA ALA A 285 -1.19 3.84 -17.82
C ALA A 285 -1.14 5.25 -17.19
N ALA A 286 -1.03 5.31 -15.85
CA ALA A 286 -1.20 6.56 -15.10
C ALA A 286 -0.13 7.61 -15.46
N ASP A 287 1.09 7.15 -15.71
CA ASP A 287 2.24 7.94 -16.17
C ASP A 287 1.96 8.63 -17.52
N LYS A 288 1.44 7.88 -18.50
CA LYS A 288 1.12 8.38 -19.85
C LYS A 288 -0.06 9.34 -19.82
N ALA A 289 -1.07 9.03 -19.02
CA ALA A 289 -2.25 9.89 -18.86
C ALA A 289 -1.87 11.25 -18.24
N LEU A 290 -1.10 11.22 -17.14
CA LEU A 290 -0.64 12.43 -16.45
C LEU A 290 0.25 13.29 -17.37
N MET A 291 1.21 12.66 -18.05
CA MET A 291 2.07 13.38 -19.00
C MET A 291 1.29 13.98 -20.15
N ARG A 292 0.35 13.25 -20.74
CA ARG A 292 -0.51 13.76 -21.83
C ARG A 292 -1.38 14.93 -21.36
N GLN A 293 -1.93 14.87 -20.15
CA GLN A 293 -2.77 15.93 -19.60
C GLN A 293 -1.97 17.19 -19.24
N LEU A 294 -0.86 17.05 -18.51
CA LEU A 294 -0.03 18.20 -18.11
C LEU A 294 0.69 18.84 -19.31
N SER A 295 1.19 18.04 -20.25
CA SER A 295 1.86 18.57 -21.45
C SER A 295 0.89 19.02 -22.54
N GLY A 296 -0.39 18.67 -22.44
CA GLY A 296 -1.44 19.01 -23.41
C GLY A 296 -1.86 20.49 -23.41
N TYR A 297 -1.47 21.27 -22.39
CA TYR A 297 -1.81 22.69 -22.24
C TYR A 297 -0.57 23.60 -22.32
N PRO A 298 -0.05 23.89 -23.53
CA PRO A 298 1.14 24.71 -23.70
C PRO A 298 1.03 26.15 -23.15
N GLN A 299 -0.18 26.67 -22.96
CA GLN A 299 -0.39 27.98 -22.32
C GLN A 299 -0.15 27.89 -20.81
N ALA A 300 -0.68 26.87 -20.14
CA ALA A 300 -0.45 26.63 -18.72
C ALA A 300 1.05 26.44 -18.43
N LEU A 301 1.72 25.58 -19.20
CA LEU A 301 3.17 25.37 -19.07
C LEU A 301 3.98 26.66 -19.27
N GLY A 302 3.61 27.49 -20.24
CA GLY A 302 4.26 28.77 -20.49
C GLY A 302 4.07 29.78 -19.35
N MET A 303 2.87 29.84 -18.76
CA MET A 303 2.60 30.68 -17.60
C MET A 303 3.37 30.20 -16.37
N SER A 304 3.40 28.89 -16.11
CA SER A 304 4.19 28.29 -15.03
C SER A 304 5.69 28.59 -15.19
N ALA A 305 6.22 28.48 -16.41
CA ALA A 305 7.61 28.86 -16.71
C ALA A 305 7.89 30.32 -16.37
N GLY A 306 7.00 31.25 -16.77
CA GLY A 306 7.13 32.67 -16.48
C GLY A 306 7.16 32.95 -14.97
N VAL A 307 6.24 32.35 -14.21
CA VAL A 307 6.20 32.48 -12.73
C VAL A 307 7.49 31.95 -12.10
N MET A 308 7.98 30.78 -12.53
CA MET A 308 9.21 30.20 -11.99
C MET A 308 10.45 31.07 -12.27
N LEU A 309 10.53 31.68 -13.47
CA LEU A 309 11.62 32.59 -13.81
C LEU A 309 11.57 33.89 -12.98
N VAL A 310 10.38 34.43 -12.71
CA VAL A 310 10.22 35.59 -11.84
C VAL A 310 10.61 35.26 -10.40
N LEU A 311 10.18 34.11 -9.88
CA LEU A 311 10.56 33.65 -8.54
C LEU A 311 12.08 33.41 -8.42
N ALA A 312 12.73 32.96 -9.49
CA ALA A 312 14.18 32.78 -9.50
C ALA A 312 14.97 34.10 -9.40
N LEU A 313 14.34 35.25 -9.66
CA LEU A 313 14.97 36.57 -9.52
C LEU A 313 14.80 37.16 -8.11
N LEU A 314 13.96 36.57 -7.26
CA LEU A 314 13.74 37.06 -5.90
C LEU A 314 14.92 36.72 -4.98
N PRO A 315 15.43 37.69 -4.19
CA PRO A 315 16.50 37.45 -3.24
C PRO A 315 16.04 36.51 -2.12
N GLY A 316 16.89 35.55 -1.75
CA GLY A 316 16.60 34.55 -0.70
C GLY A 316 15.91 33.27 -1.18
N ILE A 317 15.53 33.18 -2.47
CA ILE A 317 14.99 31.95 -3.07
C ILE A 317 16.13 31.15 -3.74
N PRO A 318 16.14 29.80 -3.65
CA PRO A 318 17.12 28.99 -4.36
C PRO A 318 16.94 29.13 -5.88
N THR A 319 17.75 29.97 -6.53
CA THR A 319 17.58 30.38 -7.93
C THR A 319 17.74 29.22 -8.92
N LEU A 320 18.69 28.32 -8.66
CA LEU A 320 19.01 27.16 -9.52
C LEU A 320 17.81 26.21 -9.75
N PRO A 321 17.12 25.70 -8.71
CA PRO A 321 15.92 24.88 -8.89
C PRO A 321 14.81 25.57 -9.70
N PHE A 322 14.54 26.85 -9.45
CA PHE A 322 13.47 27.58 -10.14
C PHE A 322 13.84 27.90 -11.60
N LEU A 323 15.10 28.21 -11.90
CA LEU A 323 15.59 28.34 -13.27
C LEU A 323 15.51 27.01 -14.02
N ALA A 324 15.89 25.90 -13.39
CA ALA A 324 15.83 24.57 -14.00
C ALA A 324 14.39 24.15 -14.31
N LEU A 325 13.47 24.31 -13.35
CA LEU A 325 12.05 24.01 -13.54
C LEU A 325 11.40 24.97 -14.55
N GLY A 326 11.72 26.27 -14.49
CA GLY A 326 11.18 27.28 -15.39
C GLY A 326 11.62 27.07 -16.84
N SER A 327 12.91 26.81 -17.06
CA SER A 327 13.44 26.48 -18.39
C SER A 327 12.90 25.15 -18.92
N GLY A 328 12.76 24.13 -18.07
CA GLY A 328 12.12 22.85 -18.42
C GLY A 328 10.65 23.02 -18.83
N ALA A 329 9.88 23.78 -18.06
CA ALA A 329 8.49 24.09 -18.38
C ALA A 329 8.36 24.91 -19.68
N ALA A 330 9.28 25.85 -19.93
CA ALA A 330 9.33 26.60 -21.19
C ALA A 330 9.64 25.70 -22.39
N ALA A 331 10.58 24.77 -22.25
CA ALA A 331 10.92 23.79 -23.29
C ALA A 331 9.74 22.86 -23.60
N LEU A 332 9.05 22.37 -22.56
CA LEU A 332 7.84 21.56 -22.73
C LEU A 332 6.70 22.36 -23.39
N ALA A 333 6.50 23.62 -22.99
CA ALA A 333 5.51 24.50 -23.61
C ALA A 333 5.80 24.71 -25.10
N TRP A 334 7.06 24.95 -25.45
CA TRP A 334 7.49 25.12 -26.84
C TRP A 334 7.22 23.87 -27.67
N ASN A 335 7.62 22.70 -27.15
CA ASN A 335 7.41 21.42 -27.82
C ASN A 335 5.92 21.09 -28.00
N ALA A 336 5.09 21.36 -26.99
CA ALA A 336 3.65 21.16 -27.06
C ALA A 336 2.98 22.11 -28.07
N ARG A 337 3.39 23.39 -28.13
CA ARG A 337 2.91 24.34 -29.16
C ARG A 337 3.28 23.90 -30.57
N LYS A 338 4.52 23.40 -30.76
CA LYS A 338 5.00 22.90 -32.05
C LYS A 338 4.16 21.72 -32.53
N LYS A 339 3.91 20.73 -31.66
CA LYS A 339 3.06 19.56 -31.98
C LYS A 339 1.64 19.99 -32.35
N LYS A 340 1.04 20.92 -31.60
CA LYS A 340 -0.32 21.41 -31.88
C LYS A 340 -0.41 22.19 -33.20
N ARG A 341 0.60 23.01 -33.53
CA ARG A 341 0.68 23.71 -34.83
C ARG A 341 0.81 22.75 -36.01
N VAL A 342 1.61 21.69 -35.88
CA VAL A 342 1.80 20.70 -36.94
C VAL A 342 0.51 19.89 -37.16
N ALA A 343 -0.19 19.49 -36.10
CA ALA A 343 -1.48 18.81 -36.21
C ALA A 343 -2.54 19.68 -36.92
N ASN A 344 -2.69 20.94 -36.50
CA ASN A 344 -3.64 21.87 -37.12
C ASN A 344 -3.31 22.18 -38.59
N ALA A 345 -2.04 22.08 -39.00
CA ALA A 345 -1.61 22.30 -40.39
C ALA A 345 -1.76 21.04 -41.27
N ALA A 346 -1.93 19.86 -40.68
CA ALA A 346 -2.22 18.61 -41.39
C ALA A 346 -3.72 18.36 -41.56
N GLU A 347 -4.56 19.02 -40.74
CA GLU A 347 -6.02 18.99 -40.83
C GLU A 347 -6.61 20.09 -41.75
N ALA A 348 -5.79 21.05 -42.19
CA ALA A 348 -6.15 22.16 -43.07
C ALA A 348 -5.66 21.92 -44.50
#